data_AF-A0A382S4G8-F1
#
_entry.id   AF-A0A382S4G8-F1
#
_cell.length_a   1.000
_cell.length_b   1.000
_cell.length_c   1.000
_cell.angle_alpha   90.00
_cell.angle_beta   90.00
_cell.angle_gamma   90.00
#
_symmetry.space_group_name_H-M   'P 1'
#
loop_
_entity.id
_entity.type
_entity.pdbx_description
1 polymer ?
#
loop_
_entity_poly.entity_id
_entity_poly.type
_entity_poly.pdbx_seq_one_letter_code
_entity_poly.pdbx_strand_id
1 'polypeptide(L)' 'EIREAAKFLFLHERLVVEFSGAATVAALRSGKVESSARTVAAVVSGGNVDPGVIANL' A
#
# COMPACT_ATOMS: atom_id res chain seq x y z
N GLU A 1 3.71 -7.39 5.59
CA GLU A 1 3.88 -6.62 4.34
C GLU A 1 2.73 -5.67 4.04
N ILE A 2 1.45 -6.10 4.09
CA ILE A 2 0.31 -5.20 3.77
C ILE A 2 0.22 -4.01 4.72
N ARG A 3 0.31 -4.23 6.04
CA ARG A 3 0.33 -3.14 7.04
C ARG A 3 1.49 -2.17 6.80
N GLU A 4 2.68 -2.69 6.50
CA GLU A 4 3.86 -1.87 6.16
C GLU A 4 3.69 -1.08 4.86
N ALA A 5 2.99 -1.63 3.86
CA ALA A 5 2.67 -0.93 2.64
C ALA A 5 1.64 0.17 2.89
N ALA A 6 0.59 -0.08 3.68
CA ALA A 6 -0.39 0.92 4.09
C ALA A 6 0.28 2.06 4.89
N LYS A 7 1.18 1.73 5.82
CA LYS A 7 1.99 2.70 6.56
C LYS A 7 2.88 3.53 5.63
N PHE A 8 3.54 2.89 4.66
CA PHE A 8 4.35 3.58 3.66
C PHE A 8 3.52 4.56 2.82
N LEU A 9 2.36 4.12 2.32
CA LEU A 9 1.43 4.94 1.55
C LEU A 9 0.92 6.14 2.36
N PHE A 10 0.68 5.96 3.65
CA PHE A 10 0.27 7.05 4.53
C PHE A 10 1.40 8.04 4.81
N LEU A 11 2.55 7.57 5.28
CA LEU A 11 3.64 8.42 5.75
C LEU A 11 4.45 9.08 4.63
N HIS A 12 4.58 8.42 3.48
CA HIS A 12 5.43 8.90 2.38
C HIS A 12 4.64 9.41 1.18
N GLU A 13 3.49 8.81 0.88
CA GLU A 13 2.66 9.18 -0.29
C GLU A 13 1.43 10.01 0.08
N ARG A 14 1.15 10.22 1.38
CA ARG A 14 0.01 10.98 1.90
C ARG A 14 -1.35 10.41 1.47
N LEU A 15 -1.41 9.10 1.24
CA LEU A 15 -2.62 8.40 0.85
C LEU A 15 -3.22 7.67 2.07
N VAL A 16 -4.51 7.88 2.31
CA VAL A 16 -5.29 7.06 3.25
C VAL A 16 -5.80 5.85 2.48
N VAL A 17 -5.40 4.65 2.91
CA VAL A 17 -5.61 3.41 2.17
C VAL A 17 -6.10 2.31 3.11
N GLU A 18 -7.13 1.58 2.70
CA GLU A 18 -7.57 0.37 3.42
C GLU A 18 -6.57 -0.78 3.17
N PHE A 19 -6.57 -1.83 4.00
CA PHE A 19 -5.57 -2.91 3.83
C PHE A 19 -5.66 -3.63 2.47
N SER A 20 -6.86 -3.88 1.95
CA SER A 20 -7.04 -4.43 0.60
C SER A 20 -6.44 -3.52 -0.48
N GLY A 21 -6.60 -2.20 -0.34
CA GLY A 21 -6.07 -1.21 -1.27
C GLY A 21 -4.54 -1.15 -1.32
N ALA A 22 -3.85 -1.61 -0.27
CA ALA A 22 -2.39 -1.63 -0.21
C ALA A 22 -1.75 -2.93 -0.76
N ALA A 23 -2.55 -3.92 -1.17
CA ALA A 23 -2.05 -5.25 -1.53
C ALA A 23 -1.06 -5.25 -2.70
N THR A 24 -1.32 -4.47 -3.75
CA THR A 24 -0.46 -4.36 -4.94
C THR A 24 0.91 -3.77 -4.59
N VAL A 25 0.92 -2.70 -3.78
CA VAL A 25 2.13 -2.04 -3.28
C VAL A 25 2.91 -2.98 -2.36
N ALA A 26 2.22 -3.75 -1.51
CA ALA A 26 2.86 -4.74 -0.66
C ALA A 26 3.56 -5.84 -1.46
N ALA A 27 2.93 -6.34 -2.54
CA ALA A 27 3.51 -7.35 -3.41
C ALA A 27 4.76 -6.85 -4.15
N LEU A 28 4.75 -5.59 -4.60
CA LEU A 28 5.91 -4.97 -5.24
C LEU A 28 7.05 -4.73 -4.24
N ARG A 29 6.77 -4.13 -3.07
CA ARG A 29 7.79 -3.82 -2.07
C ARG A 29 8.38 -5.05 -1.39
N SER A 30 7.65 -6.16 -1.34
CA SER A 30 8.16 -7.44 -0.83
C SER A 30 9.00 -8.22 -1.84
N GLY A 31 9.09 -7.76 -3.10
CA GLY A 31 9.81 -8.45 -4.16
C GLY A 31 9.12 -9.73 -4.66
N LYS A 32 7.86 -9.97 -4.28
CA LYS A 32 7.08 -11.14 -4.72
C LYS A 32 6.64 -11.05 -6.17
N VAL A 33 6.61 -9.85 -6.73
CA VAL A 33 6.31 -9.57 -8.13
C VAL A 33 7.54 -8.99 -8.79
N GLU A 34 8.01 -9.65 -9.86
CA GLU A 34 9.13 -9.18 -10.65
C GLU A 34 8.76 -7.85 -11.35
N SER A 35 9.51 -6.79 -11.06
CA SER A 35 9.21 -5.44 -11.55
C SER A 35 10.42 -4.69 -12.11
N SER A 36 11.62 -5.28 -12.02
CA SER A 36 12.85 -4.67 -12.55
C SER A 36 12.79 -4.51 -14.07
N ALA A 37 13.32 -3.40 -14.57
CA ALA A 37 13.39 -3.06 -15.99
C ALA A 37 12.02 -3.02 -16.70
N ARG A 38 10.93 -2.80 -15.97
CA ARG A 38 9.57 -2.65 -16.51
C ARG A 38 8.90 -1.39 -15.97
N THR A 39 8.03 -0.79 -16.78
CA THR A 39 7.08 0.21 -16.28
C THR A 39 5.92 -0.53 -15.60
N VAL A 40 5.71 -0.27 -14.31
CA VAL A 40 4.70 -0.98 -13.50
C VAL A 40 3.69 0.00 -12.94
N ALA A 41 2.41 -0.37 -13.00
CA ALA A 41 1.32 0.34 -12.33
C ALA A 41 0.83 -0.49 -11.14
N ALA A 42 0.76 0.14 -9.96
CA ALA A 42 0.15 -0.44 -8.76
C ALA A 42 -1.22 0.22 -8.54
N VAL A 43 -2.29 -0.58 -8.53
CA VAL A 43 -3.63 -0.06 -8.25
C VAL A 43 -3.83 0.02 -6.75
N VAL A 44 -4.10 1.23 -6.26
CA VAL A 44 -4.60 1.49 -4.90
C VAL A 44 -6.12 1.55 -4.98
N SER A 45 -6.81 0.46 -4.63
CA SER A 45 -8.22 0.28 -4.98
C SER A 45 -9.22 1.03 -4.09
N GLY A 46 -8.84 1.40 -2.87
CA GLY A 46 -9.76 2.00 -1.90
C GLY A 46 -9.09 2.58 -0.67
N GLY A 47 -9.79 3.53 -0.03
CA GLY A 47 -9.34 4.25 1.17
C GLY A 47 -10.40 4.30 2.27
N ASN A 48 -11.38 3.39 2.23
CA ASN A 48 -12.52 3.38 3.16
C ASN A 48 -12.11 2.73 4.48
N VAL A 49 -11.45 3.50 5.34
CA VAL A 49 -10.86 2.99 6.58
C VAL A 49 -11.20 3.90 7.75
N ASP A 50 -11.47 3.29 8.90
CA ASP A 50 -11.68 4.01 10.15
C ASP A 50 -10.39 4.76 10.57
N PRO A 51 -10.46 6.05 10.93
CA PRO A 51 -9.30 6.82 11.39
C PRO A 51 -8.52 6.16 12.54
N GLY A 52 -9.19 5.43 13.43
CA GLY A 52 -8.56 4.67 14.51
C GLY A 52 -7.68 3.53 14.02
N VAL A 53 -7.94 2.96 12.84
CA VAL A 53 -7.05 1.97 12.21
C VAL A 53 -5.77 2.67 11.73
N ILE A 54 -5.90 3.85 11.12
CA ILE A 54 -4.77 4.65 10.64
C ILE A 54 -3.89 5.14 11.79
N ALA A 55 -4.50 5.58 12.89
CA ALA A 55 -3.78 6.00 14.10
C ALA A 55 -2.90 4.90 14.71
N ASN A 56 -3.19 3.63 14.37
CA ASN A 56 -2.47 2.45 14.85
C ASN A 56 -1.52 1.85 13.79
N LEU A 57 -1.13 2.59 12.74
CA LEU A 57 -0.20 2.13 11.69
C LEU A 57 1.30 2.27 12.03
#